data_AF-A0A842PAB0-F1
#
_entry.id   AF-A0A842PAB0-F1
#
_cell.length_a   1.000
_cell.length_b   1.000
_cell.length_c   1.000
_cell.angle_alpha   90.00
_cell.angle_beta   90.00
_cell.angle_gamma   90.00
#
_symmetry.space_group_name_H-M   'P 1'
#
loop_
_entity.id
_entity.type
_entity.pdbx_description
1 polymer ?
#
loop_
_entity_poly.entity_id
_entity_poly.type
_entity_poly.pdbx_seq_one_letter_code
_entity_poly.pdbx_strand_id
1 'polypeptide(L)'
;MVTPLTSIDFFSDMPNGFPGLNILEVNGFKGKSQTTNLKIYRKVLVPGFTTDCLETLEELGEEVRMQFLNNGGKSYRLLPCLNFESTWVHGLGNIIEDLLS
;
A
#
# COMPACT_ATOMS: atom_id res chain seq x y z
N MET A 1 -6.18 -23.29 -7.38
CA MET A 1 -5.47 -22.62 -6.27
C MET A 1 -4.96 -21.30 -6.81
N VAL A 2 -5.50 -20.17 -6.35
CA VAL A 2 -5.01 -18.84 -6.78
C VAL A 2 -3.84 -18.50 -5.87
N THR A 3 -2.62 -18.45 -6.40
CA THR A 3 -1.47 -17.94 -5.64
C THR A 3 -1.70 -16.47 -5.33
N PRO A 4 -1.52 -16.01 -4.08
CA PRO A 4 -1.56 -14.59 -3.80
C PRO A 4 -0.33 -13.95 -4.46
N LEU A 5 -0.54 -13.20 -5.53
CA LEU A 5 0.50 -12.31 -6.06
C LEU A 5 0.69 -11.17 -5.04
N THR A 6 1.67 -11.30 -4.16
CA THR A 6 2.23 -10.20 -3.37
C THR A 6 3.11 -9.36 -4.29
N SER A 7 2.71 -8.11 -4.56
CA SER A 7 3.53 -7.12 -5.26
C SER A 7 4.04 -6.09 -4.25
N ILE A 8 5.25 -5.59 -4.48
CA ILE A 8 5.81 -4.44 -3.76
C ILE A 8 5.77 -3.26 -4.74
N ASP A 9 5.11 -2.19 -4.33
CA ASP A 9 4.91 -0.97 -5.12
C ASP A 9 5.42 0.22 -4.29
N PHE A 10 6.01 1.22 -4.95
CA PHE A 10 6.49 2.45 -4.28
C PHE A 10 5.46 3.57 -4.44
N PHE A 11 5.28 4.35 -3.37
CA PHE A 11 4.33 5.47 -3.29
C PHE A 11 5.06 6.69 -2.73
N SER A 12 5.04 7.82 -3.45
CA SER A 12 5.71 9.07 -3.04
C SER A 12 5.05 10.25 -3.70
N ASP A 13 4.82 11.34 -2.97
CA ASP A 13 4.28 12.56 -3.54
C ASP A 13 5.28 13.19 -4.52
N MET A 14 4.81 13.53 -5.73
CA MET A 14 5.57 14.26 -6.74
C MET A 14 4.81 15.55 -7.08
N PRO A 15 5.47 16.72 -7.22
CA PRO A 15 4.82 18.03 -7.36
C PRO A 15 3.94 18.22 -8.61
N ASN A 16 3.89 17.24 -9.51
CA ASN A 16 3.09 17.25 -10.73
C ASN A 16 1.99 16.17 -10.74
N GLY A 17 1.70 15.54 -9.59
CA GLY A 17 0.90 14.32 -9.53
C GLY A 17 1.67 13.16 -10.16
N PHE A 18 1.54 11.96 -9.59
CA PHE A 18 2.26 10.80 -10.08
C PHE A 18 1.81 10.47 -11.53
N PRO A 19 2.70 10.48 -12.55
CA PRO A 19 2.36 9.96 -13.88
C PRO A 19 2.17 8.43 -13.86
N GLY A 20 2.52 7.79 -12.75
CA GLY A 20 2.74 6.35 -12.59
C GLY A 20 1.92 5.63 -11.51
N LEU A 21 1.00 6.30 -10.81
CA LEU A 21 -0.05 5.59 -10.07
C LEU A 21 -1.33 5.60 -10.90
N ASN A 22 -1.19 5.16 -12.13
CA ASN A 22 -2.29 4.41 -12.69
C ASN A 22 -2.39 3.17 -11.82
N ILE A 23 -3.56 2.78 -11.33
CA ILE A 23 -3.77 1.38 -10.89
C ILE A 23 -3.45 0.38 -12.01
N LEU A 24 -3.28 0.91 -13.22
CA LEU A 24 -2.66 0.26 -14.36
C LEU A 24 -1.11 0.07 -14.27
N GLU A 25 -0.37 0.59 -13.31
CA GLU A 25 1.11 0.51 -13.26
C GLU A 25 1.68 -0.18 -12.03
N VAL A 26 0.83 -0.90 -11.30
CA VAL A 26 1.26 -1.98 -10.42
C VAL A 26 1.79 -3.12 -11.30
N ASN A 27 3.09 -3.08 -11.66
CA ASN A 27 3.86 -4.11 -12.36
C ASN A 27 3.01 -5.21 -13.05
N GLY A 28 2.25 -4.83 -14.09
CA GLY A 28 1.37 -5.76 -14.81
C GLY A 28 0.10 -5.21 -15.44
N PHE A 29 -0.20 -3.90 -15.35
CA PHE A 29 -1.54 -3.42 -15.73
C PHE A 29 -1.53 -2.39 -16.90
N LYS A 30 -0.37 -1.99 -17.45
CA LYS A 30 -0.29 -1.17 -18.67
C LYS A 30 0.32 -1.97 -19.81
N GLY A 31 -0.47 -2.14 -20.87
CA GLY A 31 0.05 -2.48 -22.20
C GLY A 31 -0.50 -3.73 -22.87
N LYS A 32 -1.54 -4.39 -22.33
CA LYS A 32 -2.24 -5.44 -23.09
C LYS A 32 -3.74 -5.26 -23.01
N SER A 33 -4.34 -5.11 -24.18
CA SER A 33 -5.68 -5.62 -24.46
C SER A 33 -5.75 -7.07 -23.93
N GLN A 34 -6.21 -7.25 -22.70
CA GLN A 34 -6.59 -8.54 -22.13
C GLN A 34 -7.27 -8.33 -20.78
N THR A 35 -8.57 -8.14 -20.86
CA THR A 35 -9.57 -8.82 -20.05
C THR A 35 -9.09 -10.23 -19.65
N THR A 36 -8.43 -10.41 -18.50
CA THR A 36 -8.29 -11.70 -17.77
C THR A 36 -7.43 -11.49 -16.52
N ASN A 37 -8.03 -11.69 -15.33
CA ASN A 37 -7.41 -11.65 -13.99
C ASN A 37 -7.23 -10.27 -13.33
N LEU A 38 -8.28 -9.44 -13.33
CA LEU A 38 -8.40 -8.39 -12.31
C LEU A 38 -8.30 -9.05 -10.92
N LYS A 39 -7.30 -8.63 -10.12
CA LYS A 39 -7.26 -8.94 -8.69
C LYS A 39 -8.52 -8.35 -8.07
N ILE A 40 -9.55 -9.17 -7.88
CA ILE A 40 -10.85 -8.77 -7.34
C ILE A 40 -10.77 -8.35 -5.86
N TYR A 41 -9.73 -8.76 -5.14
CA TYR A 41 -9.48 -8.39 -3.74
C TYR A 41 -8.06 -7.84 -3.57
N ARG A 42 -7.90 -6.73 -2.84
CA ARG A 42 -6.60 -6.12 -2.50
C ARG A 42 -6.51 -5.82 -1.01
N LYS A 43 -5.41 -6.25 -0.38
CA LYS A 43 -4.98 -5.81 0.95
C LYS A 43 -3.68 -5.03 0.79
N VAL A 44 -3.58 -3.88 1.43
CA VAL A 44 -2.42 -2.98 1.33
C VAL A 44 -1.76 -2.83 2.70
N LEU A 45 -0.45 -3.01 2.72
CA LEU A 45 0.47 -2.81 3.83
C LEU A 45 1.41 -1.67 3.40
N VAL A 46 1.75 -0.77 4.32
CA VAL A 46 2.60 0.39 4.04
C VAL A 46 3.83 0.38 4.95
N PRO A 47 4.84 -0.47 4.70
CA PRO A 47 5.96 -0.67 5.62
C PRO A 47 6.93 0.52 5.62
N GLY A 48 6.79 1.45 4.68
CA GLY A 48 7.53 2.72 4.66
C GLY A 48 7.05 3.72 5.72
N PHE A 49 5.92 3.47 6.39
CA PHE A 49 5.35 4.33 7.41
C PHE A 49 5.09 3.54 8.69
N THR A 50 5.57 4.06 9.81
CA THR A 50 5.35 3.47 11.14
C THR A 50 4.04 3.95 11.76
N THR A 51 3.52 5.10 11.34
CA THR A 51 2.30 5.72 11.86
C THR A 51 1.37 6.14 10.73
N ASP A 52 0.06 6.15 10.98
CA ASP A 52 -0.90 6.69 10.03
C ASP A 52 -0.69 8.21 9.88
N CYS A 53 -0.66 8.66 8.62
CA CYS A 53 -0.52 10.06 8.19
C CYS A 53 -1.47 10.34 7.01
N LEU A 54 -1.39 11.55 6.45
CA LEU A 54 -2.27 12.00 5.35
C LEU A 54 -2.16 11.06 4.13
N GLU A 55 -0.93 10.74 3.74
CA GLU A 55 -0.59 9.87 2.61
C GLU A 55 -1.19 8.47 2.79
N THR A 56 -1.17 7.94 4.02
CA THR A 56 -1.76 6.63 4.31
C THR A 56 -3.28 6.64 4.33
N LEU A 57 -3.90 7.67 4.94
CA LEU A 57 -5.34 7.68 5.20
C LEU A 57 -6.14 8.20 4.01
N GLU A 58 -5.71 9.31 3.41
CA GLU A 58 -6.42 9.96 2.31
C GLU A 58 -6.03 9.32 0.97
N GLU A 59 -4.75 9.39 0.61
CA GLU A 59 -4.32 8.93 -0.71
C GLU A 59 -4.45 7.41 -0.85
N LEU A 60 -3.84 6.63 0.05
CA LEU A 60 -3.95 5.17 -0.01
C LEU A 60 -5.29 4.62 0.50
N GLY A 61 -5.86 5.23 1.53
CA GLY A 61 -7.10 4.75 2.15
C GLY A 61 -8.35 5.05 1.33
N GLU A 62 -8.40 6.21 0.67
CA GLU A 62 -9.58 6.66 -0.07
C GLU A 62 -9.33 6.78 -1.57
N GLU A 63 -8.31 7.51 -2.04
CA GLU A 63 -8.14 7.76 -3.48
C GLU A 63 -7.80 6.49 -4.27
N VAL A 64 -6.78 5.75 -3.85
CA VAL A 64 -6.39 4.47 -4.46
C VAL A 64 -7.50 3.45 -4.33
N ARG A 65 -8.20 3.43 -3.19
CA ARG A 65 -9.37 2.58 -2.97
C ARG A 65 -10.45 2.86 -4.02
N MET A 66 -10.79 4.13 -4.21
CA MET A 66 -11.83 4.55 -5.14
C MET A 66 -11.46 4.18 -6.57
N GLN A 67 -10.25 4.49 -7.00
CA GLN A 67 -9.79 4.15 -8.34
C GLN A 67 -9.76 2.62 -8.56
N PHE A 68 -9.42 1.81 -7.53
CA PHE A 68 -9.39 0.35 -7.64
C PHE A 68 -10.79 -0.24 -7.84
N LEU A 69 -11.77 0.26 -7.09
CA LEU A 69 -13.16 -0.15 -7.20
C LEU A 69 -13.76 0.28 -8.54
N ASN A 70 -13.47 1.50 -9.00
CA ASN A 70 -13.91 2.02 -10.29
C ASN A 70 -13.39 1.20 -11.48
N ASN A 71 -12.20 0.60 -11.33
CA ASN A 71 -11.59 -0.27 -12.35
C ASN A 71 -12.08 -1.73 -12.30
N GLY A 72 -13.07 -2.08 -11.48
CA GLY A 72 -13.66 -3.42 -11.40
C GLY A 72 -13.14 -4.30 -10.25
N GLY A 73 -12.38 -3.73 -9.31
CA GLY A 73 -12.07 -4.38 -8.05
C GLY A 73 -13.31 -4.57 -7.18
N LYS A 74 -13.40 -5.67 -6.41
CA LYS A 74 -14.54 -5.95 -5.52
C LYS A 74 -14.30 -5.54 -4.07
N SER A 75 -13.06 -5.59 -3.59
CA SER A 75 -12.73 -5.26 -2.20
C SER A 75 -11.32 -4.74 -2.08
N TYR A 76 -11.18 -3.69 -1.29
CA TYR A 76 -9.92 -3.08 -0.94
C TYR A 76 -9.87 -2.90 0.57
N ARG A 77 -8.72 -3.19 1.18
CA ARG A 77 -8.49 -2.99 2.61
C ARG A 77 -7.08 -2.48 2.82
N LEU A 78 -6.97 -1.25 3.27
CA LEU A 78 -5.75 -0.75 3.89
C LEU A 78 -5.62 -1.37 5.29
N LEU A 79 -4.43 -1.86 5.61
CA LEU A 79 -4.08 -2.26 6.97
C LEU A 79 -3.54 -1.03 7.71
N PRO A 80 -3.93 -0.81 8.97
CA PRO A 80 -3.41 0.31 9.75
C PRO A 80 -1.90 0.19 9.93
N CYS A 81 -1.21 1.32 10.00
CA CYS A 81 0.19 1.35 10.41
C CYS A 81 0.37 0.87 11.85
N LEU A 82 1.63 0.66 12.26
CA LEU A 82 1.97 0.14 13.59
C LEU A 82 1.50 1.08 14.71
N ASN A 83 1.53 2.40 14.48
CA ASN A 83 1.09 3.42 15.43
C ASN A 83 1.72 3.21 16.81
N PHE A 84 0.90 3.05 17.84
CA PHE A 84 1.31 2.83 19.23
C PHE A 84 1.24 1.36 19.66
N GLU A 85 1.31 0.42 18.71
CA GLU A 85 1.35 -1.01 19.03
C GLU A 85 2.54 -1.31 19.97
N SER A 86 2.25 -2.01 21.07
CA SER A 86 3.20 -2.20 22.15
C SER A 86 4.48 -2.93 21.74
N THR A 87 4.38 -3.95 20.89
CA THR A 87 5.53 -4.72 20.40
C THR A 87 6.45 -3.84 19.56
N TRP A 88 5.89 -2.97 18.72
CA TRP A 88 6.63 -1.97 17.96
C TRP A 88 7.36 -0.97 18.87
N VAL A 89 6.67 -0.38 19.84
CA VAL A 89 7.26 0.61 20.76
C VAL A 89 8.39 -0.01 21.58
N HIS A 90 8.19 -1.21 22.15
CA HIS A 90 9.24 -1.91 22.88
C HIS A 90 10.41 -2.31 21.96
N GLY A 91 10.12 -2.79 20.76
CA GLY A 91 11.15 -3.15 19.78
C GLY A 91 12.03 -1.95 19.40
N LEU A 92 11.42 -0.77 19.20
CA LEU A 92 12.17 0.46 18.96
C LEU A 92 13.03 0.85 20.17
N GLY A 93 12.51 0.69 21.39
CA GLY A 93 13.26 0.89 22.62
C GLY A 93 14.52 0.01 22.68
N ASN A 94 14.37 -1.29 22.41
CA ASN A 94 15.51 -2.23 22.39
C ASN A 94 16.56 -1.84 21.35
N ILE A 95 16.15 -1.41 20.15
CA ILE A 95 17.09 -0.93 19.11
C ILE A 95 17.89 0.28 19.60
N ILE A 96 17.26 1.19 20.33
CA ILE A 96 17.93 2.36 20.89
C ILE A 96 18.89 1.95 22.01
N GLU A 97 18.50 1.02 22.89
CA GLU A 97 19.37 0.49 23.96
C GLU A 97 20.61 -0.20 23.38
N ASP A 98 20.44 -1.05 22.36
CA ASP A 98 21.54 -1.73 21.65
C ASP A 98 22.51 -0.74 20.98
N LEU A 99 22.02 0.44 20.55
CA LEU A 99 22.86 1.48 19.96
C LEU A 99 23.67 2.26 21.00
N LEU A 100 23.18 2.31 22.25
CA LEU A 100 23.80 3.08 23.33
C LEU A 100 24.77 2.25 24.19
N SER A 101 24.73 0.91 24.08
CA SER A 101 25.67 -0.02 24.72
C SER A 101 27.01 -0.12 24.01
#